data_AF-A0A382ABW6-F1
#
_entry.id   AF-A0A382ABW6-F1
#
_cell.length_a   1.000
_cell.length_b   1.000
_cell.length_c   1.000
_cell.angle_alpha   90.00
_cell.angle_beta   90.00
_cell.angle_gamma   90.00
#
_symmetry.space_group_name_H-M   'P 1'
#
loop_
_entity.id
_entity.type
_entity.pdbx_description
1 polymer ?
#
loop_
_entity_poly.entity_id
_entity_poly.type
_entity_poly.pdbx_seq_one_letter_code
_entity_poly.pdbx_strand_id
1 'polypeptide(L)'
;MGVGGSSITYSLHNSIILNANYPTPKAVVHLWTGYDRTVYYHRKDLTFYGPWNVTPSNYIGRWTESKEHGETHALLASLTSKQLWKDTEYYEASYFQETAKVMRCDDLGSPLPKVSDKARDDIHPGRQTIRLVAERIAENLNV
;
A
#
# COMPACT_ATOMS: atom_id res chain seq x y z
N MET A 1 -3.05 8.57 -6.62
CA MET A 1 -2.22 9.54 -5.88
C MET A 1 -1.20 8.76 -5.08
N GLY A 2 0.05 8.71 -5.54
CA GLY A 2 1.11 7.96 -4.87
C GLY A 2 2.05 8.92 -4.14
N VAL A 3 2.37 8.61 -2.89
CA VAL A 3 3.46 9.27 -2.16
C VAL A 3 4.48 8.19 -1.81
N GLY A 4 5.72 8.39 -2.28
CA GLY A 4 6.82 7.48 -2.02
C GLY A 4 7.12 7.42 -0.52
N GLY A 5 7.43 6.21 -0.01
CA GLY A 5 7.70 6.01 1.41
C GLY A 5 6.50 6.24 2.34
N SER A 6 5.27 6.22 1.81
CA SER A 6 4.06 6.45 2.61
C SER A 6 3.64 5.23 3.45
N SER A 7 2.42 5.26 3.98
CA SER A 7 1.83 4.22 4.85
C SER A 7 0.45 3.77 4.36
N ILE A 8 0.03 2.58 4.81
CA ILE A 8 -1.31 2.06 4.53
C ILE A 8 -2.40 3.00 5.07
N THR A 9 -2.22 3.53 6.28
CA THR A 9 -3.15 4.49 6.88
C THR A 9 -3.32 5.74 6.02
N TYR A 10 -2.22 6.27 5.49
CA TYR A 10 -2.28 7.42 4.57
C TYR A 10 -3.04 7.08 3.28
N SER A 11 -2.78 5.90 2.71
CA SER A 11 -3.50 5.42 1.52
C SER A 11 -5.00 5.23 1.78
N LEU A 12 -5.39 4.71 2.94
CA LEU A 12 -6.81 4.61 3.34
C LEU A 12 -7.47 5.99 3.42
N HIS A 13 -6.82 6.96 4.08
CA HIS A 13 -7.35 8.31 4.20
C HIS A 13 -7.53 8.98 2.83
N ASN A 14 -6.59 8.80 1.90
CA ASN A 14 -6.76 9.26 0.52
C ASN A 14 -7.98 8.64 -0.15
N SER A 15 -8.20 7.35 0.03
CA SER A 15 -9.36 6.67 -0.56
C SER A 15 -10.68 7.16 0.00
N ILE A 16 -10.76 7.42 1.32
CA ILE A 16 -11.93 8.04 1.94
C ILE A 16 -12.21 9.42 1.33
N ILE A 17 -11.17 10.26 1.19
CA ILE A 17 -11.32 11.59 0.59
C ILE A 17 -11.76 11.49 -0.87
N LEU A 18 -11.18 10.56 -1.64
CA LEU A 18 -11.54 10.34 -3.03
C LEU A 18 -12.99 9.91 -3.19
N ASN A 19 -13.42 8.90 -2.43
CA ASN A 19 -14.78 8.38 -2.47
C ASN A 19 -15.82 9.44 -2.09
N ALA A 20 -15.50 10.29 -1.12
CA ALA A 20 -16.44 11.31 -0.63
C ALA A 20 -16.57 12.54 -1.53
N ASN A 21 -15.52 12.92 -2.28
CA ASN A 21 -15.44 14.24 -2.91
C ASN A 21 -15.29 14.22 -4.44
N TYR A 22 -15.13 13.05 -5.06
CA TYR A 22 -14.86 12.93 -6.50
C TYR A 22 -15.85 11.99 -7.18
N PRO A 23 -16.05 12.13 -8.51
CA PRO A 23 -16.86 11.18 -9.27
C PRO A 23 -16.34 9.75 -9.13
N THR A 24 -17.26 8.78 -9.11
CA THR A 24 -16.93 7.36 -9.04
C THR A 24 -16.05 6.95 -10.23
N PRO A 25 -14.84 6.43 -10.00
CA PRO A 25 -13.97 6.00 -11.09
C PRO A 25 -14.45 4.67 -11.69
N LYS A 26 -13.96 4.30 -12.89
CA LYS A 26 -14.22 2.97 -13.49
C LYS A 26 -13.69 1.85 -12.59
N ALA A 27 -12.49 2.04 -12.02
CA ALA A 27 -11.83 1.08 -11.16
C ALA A 27 -10.93 1.78 -10.14
N VAL A 28 -10.65 1.11 -9.02
CA VAL A 28 -9.70 1.52 -7.99
C VAL A 28 -8.68 0.41 -7.76
N VAL A 29 -7.41 0.79 -7.77
CA VAL A 29 -6.30 -0.10 -7.45
C VAL A 29 -5.57 0.39 -6.21
N HIS A 30 -5.51 -0.46 -5.19
CA HIS A 30 -4.65 -0.24 -4.03
C HIS A 30 -3.37 -1.07 -4.14
N LEU A 31 -2.24 -0.39 -4.31
CA LEU A 31 -0.92 -0.99 -4.15
C LEU A 31 -0.40 -0.67 -2.75
N TRP A 32 -0.52 -1.65 -1.86
CA TRP A 32 -0.19 -1.49 -0.45
C TRP A 32 1.33 -1.52 -0.22
N THR A 33 1.75 -0.69 0.73
CA THR A 33 3.12 -0.67 1.26
C THR A 33 3.23 -1.57 2.49
N GLY A 34 4.41 -1.67 3.11
CA GLY A 34 4.60 -2.49 4.31
C GLY A 34 3.65 -2.14 5.47
N TYR A 35 3.07 -3.14 6.13
CA TYR A 35 2.22 -2.98 7.32
C TYR A 35 2.92 -2.36 8.53
N ASP A 36 4.24 -2.41 8.53
CA ASP A 36 5.13 -1.83 9.53
C ASP A 36 5.29 -0.31 9.36
N ARG A 37 4.65 0.28 8.35
CA ARG A 37 4.69 1.73 8.07
C ARG A 37 3.45 2.43 8.58
N THR A 38 3.63 3.62 9.14
CA THR A 38 2.54 4.48 9.61
C THR A 38 2.81 5.95 9.29
N VAL A 39 1.83 6.82 9.58
CA VAL A 39 1.92 8.26 9.32
C VAL A 39 1.54 9.01 10.59
N TYR A 40 2.30 10.07 10.87
CA TYR A 40 1.96 11.05 11.89
C TYR A 40 1.61 12.37 11.20
N TYR A 41 0.45 12.91 11.52
CA TYR A 41 -0.04 14.15 10.94
C TYR A 41 0.29 15.33 11.85
N HIS A 42 0.95 16.33 11.28
CA HIS A 42 1.08 17.65 11.89
C HIS A 42 0.14 18.63 11.17
N ARG A 43 0.01 19.85 11.70
CA ARG A 43 -0.90 20.84 11.13
C ARG A 43 -0.45 21.34 9.74
N LYS A 44 0.85 21.32 9.44
CA LYS A 44 1.44 21.87 8.21
C LYS A 44 2.13 20.84 7.33
N ASP A 45 2.44 19.69 7.89
CA ASP A 45 3.24 18.63 7.29
C ASP A 45 2.82 17.26 7.81
N LEU A 46 3.41 16.23 7.23
CA LEU A 46 3.22 14.85 7.63
C LEU A 46 4.57 14.17 7.70
N THR A 47 4.69 13.22 8.62
CA THR A 47 5.89 12.42 8.79
C THR A 47 5.51 10.95 8.61
N PHE A 48 6.14 10.30 7.64
CA PHE A 48 6.01 8.86 7.47
C PHE A 48 7.04 8.14 8.34
N TYR A 49 6.59 7.06 8.95
CA TYR A 49 7.39 6.22 9.80
C TYR A 49 7.41 4.79 9.29
N GLY A 50 8.54 4.15 9.46
CA GLY A 50 8.75 2.74 9.17
C GLY A 50 10.01 2.23 9.86
N PRO A 51 10.51 1.04 9.49
CA PRO A 51 11.70 0.44 10.10
C PRO A 51 12.97 1.30 10.08
N TRP A 52 13.01 2.33 9.22
CA TRP A 52 14.18 3.17 9.00
C TRP A 52 14.27 4.42 9.90
N ASN A 53 13.22 4.76 10.68
CA ASN A 53 13.21 5.99 11.50
C ASN A 53 12.49 5.84 12.84
N VAL A 54 12.63 4.68 13.47
CA VAL A 54 12.05 4.39 14.79
C VAL A 54 12.83 5.12 15.88
N THR A 55 12.12 5.95 16.66
CA THR A 55 12.66 6.54 17.89
C THR A 55 12.03 5.81 19.09
N PRO A 56 12.83 5.27 20.02
CA PRO A 56 12.30 4.65 21.23
C PRO A 56 11.38 5.61 22.01
N SER A 57 10.36 5.06 22.66
CA SER A 57 9.50 5.78 23.63
C SER A 57 8.50 6.81 23.07
N ASN A 58 8.27 6.88 21.75
CA ASN A 58 7.14 7.61 21.18
C ASN A 58 6.07 6.65 20.60
N TYR A 59 4.94 7.18 20.11
CA TYR A 59 3.87 6.38 19.51
C TYR A 59 4.38 5.42 18.42
N ILE A 60 5.39 5.85 17.66
CA ILE A 60 5.98 5.06 16.58
C ILE A 60 6.85 3.94 17.12
N GLY A 61 7.65 4.19 18.16
CA GLY A 61 8.35 3.14 18.89
C GLY A 61 7.38 2.04 19.33
N ARG A 62 6.24 2.43 19.93
CA ARG A 62 5.17 1.50 20.31
C ARG A 62 4.51 0.79 19.12
N TRP A 63 4.32 1.49 18.00
CA TRP A 63 3.79 0.89 16.77
C TRP A 63 4.66 -0.26 16.28
N THR A 64 5.99 -0.09 16.35
CA THR A 64 6.95 -1.09 15.88
C THR A 64 7.29 -2.18 16.91
N GLU A 65 6.92 -2.02 18.18
CA GLU A 65 7.17 -3.01 19.25
C GLU A 65 6.29 -4.27 19.11
N SER A 66 5.11 -4.15 18.50
CA SER A 66 4.21 -5.28 18.24
C SER A 66 3.80 -5.29 16.78
N LYS A 67 4.27 -6.30 16.04
CA LYS A 67 3.89 -6.49 14.63
C LYS A 67 2.38 -6.60 14.44
N GLU A 68 1.69 -7.18 15.43
CA GLU A 68 0.24 -7.42 15.40
C GLU A 68 -0.54 -6.10 15.30
N HIS A 69 0.03 -4.99 15.80
CA HIS A 69 -0.58 -3.68 15.68
C HIS A 69 -0.62 -3.22 14.22
N GLY A 70 0.53 -3.23 13.54
CA GLY A 70 0.62 -2.92 12.11
C GLY A 70 -0.22 -3.86 11.25
N GLU A 71 -0.17 -5.17 11.54
CA GLU A 71 -0.97 -6.19 10.84
C GLU A 71 -2.47 -5.94 10.98
N THR A 72 -2.95 -5.64 12.19
CA THR A 72 -4.36 -5.35 12.44
C THR A 72 -4.82 -4.10 11.72
N HIS A 73 -4.03 -3.02 11.77
CA HIS A 73 -4.34 -1.79 11.04
C HIS A 73 -4.36 -2.01 9.52
N ALA A 74 -3.43 -2.81 9.00
CA ALA A 74 -3.40 -3.20 7.60
C ALA A 74 -4.67 -3.96 7.18
N LEU A 75 -5.07 -4.97 7.96
CA LEU A 75 -6.29 -5.72 7.69
C LEU A 75 -7.54 -4.83 7.74
N LEU A 76 -7.66 -3.96 8.74
CA LEU A 76 -8.77 -3.01 8.85
C LEU A 76 -8.80 -2.04 7.66
N ALA A 77 -7.65 -1.57 7.18
CA ALA A 77 -7.58 -0.69 6.02
C ALA A 77 -8.03 -1.38 4.73
N SER A 78 -7.64 -2.64 4.52
CA SER A 78 -8.12 -3.45 3.38
C SER A 78 -9.63 -3.66 3.45
N LEU A 79 -10.15 -4.11 4.61
CA LEU A 79 -11.59 -4.32 4.80
C LEU A 79 -12.39 -3.02 4.60
N THR A 80 -11.90 -1.91 5.13
CA THR A 80 -12.53 -0.61 4.96
C THR A 80 -12.52 -0.18 3.50
N SER A 81 -11.40 -0.36 2.79
CA SER A 81 -11.29 0.03 1.38
C SER A 81 -12.20 -0.81 0.48
N LYS A 82 -12.29 -2.13 0.72
CA LYS A 82 -13.25 -3.02 0.05
C LYS A 82 -14.69 -2.57 0.25
N GLN A 83 -15.04 -2.19 1.48
CA GLN A 83 -16.39 -1.70 1.78
C GLN A 83 -16.67 -0.34 1.14
N LEU A 84 -15.67 0.56 1.16
CA LEU A 84 -15.75 1.90 0.61
C LEU A 84 -15.98 1.87 -0.91
N TRP A 85 -15.32 0.94 -1.60
CA TRP A 85 -15.36 0.78 -3.05
C TRP A 85 -16.21 -0.41 -3.51
N LYS A 86 -17.16 -0.89 -2.69
CA LYS A 86 -17.98 -2.08 -2.99
C LYS A 86 -18.75 -1.99 -4.32
N ASP A 87 -19.07 -0.77 -4.75
CA ASP A 87 -19.85 -0.48 -5.97
C ASP A 87 -18.91 -0.03 -7.13
N THR A 88 -17.61 -0.30 -7.02
CA THR A 88 -16.58 0.07 -7.99
C THR A 88 -15.65 -1.12 -8.21
N GLU A 89 -15.19 -1.35 -9.44
CA GLU A 89 -14.22 -2.41 -9.71
C GLU A 89 -12.97 -2.17 -8.84
N TYR A 90 -12.64 -3.11 -7.97
CA TYR A 90 -11.63 -2.91 -6.93
C TYR A 90 -10.60 -4.04 -6.97
N TYR A 91 -9.34 -3.67 -7.07
CA TYR A 91 -8.21 -4.59 -6.97
C TYR A 91 -7.22 -4.09 -5.93
N GLU A 92 -6.65 -5.02 -5.16
CA GLU A 92 -5.59 -4.71 -4.23
C GLU A 92 -4.44 -5.72 -4.32
N ALA A 93 -3.23 -5.21 -4.16
CA ALA A 93 -2.01 -5.97 -4.24
C ALA A 93 -0.89 -5.31 -3.43
N SER A 94 0.21 -6.02 -3.22
CA SER A 94 1.38 -5.51 -2.50
C SER A 94 2.68 -6.11 -3.07
N TYR A 95 3.74 -5.31 -3.11
CA TYR A 95 5.10 -5.80 -3.35
C TYR A 95 5.76 -6.39 -2.09
N PHE A 96 5.16 -6.14 -0.92
CA PHE A 96 5.61 -6.64 0.37
C PHE A 96 4.84 -7.92 0.68
N GLN A 97 5.50 -9.07 0.53
CA GLN A 97 4.91 -10.41 0.70
C GLN A 97 4.15 -10.56 2.03
N GLU A 98 4.74 -10.12 3.14
CA GLU A 98 4.09 -10.22 4.44
C GLU A 98 2.84 -9.34 4.53
N THR A 99 2.81 -8.19 3.85
CA THR A 99 1.58 -7.36 3.76
C THR A 99 0.52 -8.02 2.89
N ALA A 100 0.92 -8.58 1.74
CA ALA A 100 0.01 -9.32 0.87
C ALA A 100 -0.67 -10.46 1.62
N LYS A 101 0.10 -11.19 2.42
CA LYS A 101 -0.36 -12.28 3.29
C LYS A 101 -1.36 -11.80 4.35
N VAL A 102 -1.04 -10.71 5.06
CA VAL A 102 -1.91 -10.14 6.12
C VAL A 102 -3.25 -9.68 5.55
N MET A 103 -3.22 -8.94 4.44
CA MET A 103 -4.42 -8.40 3.80
C MET A 103 -5.16 -9.42 2.94
N ARG A 104 -4.53 -10.57 2.64
CA ARG A 104 -5.01 -11.59 1.71
C ARG A 104 -5.27 -10.99 0.32
N CYS A 105 -4.31 -10.20 -0.16
CA CYS A 105 -4.33 -9.58 -1.48
C CYS A 105 -3.21 -10.14 -2.35
N ASP A 106 -3.16 -9.73 -3.61
CA ASP A 106 -2.18 -10.25 -4.56
C ASP A 106 -0.73 -9.89 -4.16
N ASP A 107 0.14 -10.90 -4.16
CA ASP A 107 1.58 -10.72 -3.99
C ASP A 107 2.23 -10.45 -5.35
N LEU A 108 2.79 -9.25 -5.49
CA LEU A 108 3.55 -8.80 -6.66
C LEU A 108 5.06 -8.92 -6.45
N GLY A 109 5.52 -9.24 -5.24
CA GLY A 109 6.93 -9.35 -4.87
C GLY A 109 7.54 -10.72 -5.11
N SER A 110 6.76 -11.80 -5.19
CA SER A 110 7.32 -13.16 -5.30
C SER A 110 6.50 -14.16 -6.15
N PRO A 111 7.13 -14.86 -7.10
CA PRO A 111 8.30 -14.37 -7.84
C PRO A 111 7.85 -13.17 -8.67
N LEU A 112 8.57 -12.05 -8.58
CA LEU A 112 8.47 -10.99 -9.59
C LEU A 112 8.46 -11.67 -10.98
N PRO A 113 7.63 -11.21 -11.94
CA PRO A 113 7.65 -11.77 -13.28
C PRO A 113 9.12 -11.82 -13.77
N LYS A 114 9.51 -12.91 -14.43
CA LYS A 114 10.91 -13.38 -14.71
C LYS A 114 11.93 -12.35 -15.24
N VAL A 115 11.51 -11.12 -15.45
CA VAL A 115 12.34 -9.97 -15.78
C VAL A 115 12.82 -9.31 -14.49
N SER A 116 14.12 -9.45 -14.22
CA SER A 116 14.83 -8.73 -13.16
C SER A 116 15.58 -7.55 -13.78
N ASP A 117 14.87 -6.54 -14.27
CA ASP A 117 15.48 -5.24 -14.55
C ASP A 117 15.36 -4.34 -13.31
N LYS A 118 16.33 -3.43 -13.16
CA LYS A 118 16.41 -2.53 -12.00
C LYS A 118 16.25 -1.09 -12.45
N ALA A 119 15.69 -0.27 -11.57
CA ALA A 119 15.71 1.18 -11.71
C ALA A 119 17.14 1.71 -11.48
N ARG A 120 17.33 3.02 -11.67
CA ARG A 120 18.63 3.70 -11.53
C ARG A 120 19.28 3.52 -10.15
N ASP A 121 18.49 3.26 -9.12
CA ASP A 121 18.97 3.07 -7.75
C ASP A 121 19.38 1.63 -7.41
N ASP A 122 19.30 0.71 -8.38
CA ASP A 122 19.62 -0.71 -8.24
C ASP A 122 18.82 -1.47 -7.16
N ILE A 123 17.79 -0.85 -6.59
CA ILE A 123 16.98 -1.41 -5.49
C ILE A 123 15.53 -1.59 -5.95
N HIS A 124 14.98 -0.66 -6.73
CA HIS A 124 13.59 -0.75 -7.18
C HIS A 124 13.46 -1.46 -8.53
N PRO A 125 12.28 -2.05 -8.83
CA PRO A 125 12.02 -2.67 -10.12
C PRO A 125 12.20 -1.70 -11.28
N GLY A 126 12.80 -2.19 -12.37
CA GLY A 126 13.00 -1.42 -13.59
C GLY A 126 11.74 -1.31 -14.44
N ARG A 127 11.90 -0.67 -15.60
CA ARG A 127 10.78 -0.36 -16.51
C ARG A 127 10.05 -1.61 -16.98
N GLN A 128 10.76 -2.70 -17.27
CA GLN A 128 10.15 -3.91 -17.80
C GLN A 128 9.36 -4.64 -16.71
N THR A 129 9.91 -4.77 -15.49
CA THR A 129 9.18 -5.33 -14.35
C THR A 129 7.93 -4.52 -14.04
N ILE A 130 8.01 -3.19 -14.00
CA ILE A 130 6.84 -2.33 -13.74
C ILE A 130 5.76 -2.48 -14.82
N ARG A 131 6.15 -2.64 -16.09
CA ARG A 131 5.21 -2.90 -17.18
C ARG A 131 4.46 -4.21 -16.98
N LEU A 132 5.17 -5.30 -16.67
CA LEU A 132 4.55 -6.62 -16.45
C LEU A 132 3.60 -6.61 -15.25
N VAL A 133 3.94 -5.87 -14.19
CA VAL A 133 3.03 -5.69 -13.06
C VAL A 133 1.77 -4.93 -13.48
N ALA A 134 1.90 -3.87 -14.27
CA ALA A 134 0.74 -3.14 -14.77
C ALA A 134 -0.16 -4.01 -15.67
N GLU A 135 0.43 -4.86 -16.52
CA GLU A 135 -0.29 -5.85 -17.33
C GLU A 135 -1.04 -6.86 -16.44
N ARG A 136 -0.37 -7.41 -15.42
CA ARG A 136 -1.02 -8.30 -14.43
C ARG A 136 -2.16 -7.63 -13.68
N ILE A 137 -2.01 -6.37 -13.26
CA ILE A 137 -3.09 -5.62 -12.61
C ILE A 137 -4.27 -5.46 -13.57
N ALA A 138 -4.01 -5.12 -14.82
CA ALA A 138 -5.06 -4.96 -15.83
C ALA A 138 -5.80 -6.27 -16.11
N GLU A 139 -5.12 -7.42 -16.12
CA GLU A 139 -5.73 -8.75 -16.28
C GLU A 139 -6.65 -9.14 -15.11
N ASN A 140 -6.37 -8.63 -13.90
CA ASN A 140 -7.14 -8.95 -12.70
C ASN A 140 -8.27 -7.95 -12.41
N LEU A 141 -8.33 -6.86 -13.15
CA LEU A 141 -9.49 -5.98 -13.19
C LEU A 141 -10.38 -6.46 -14.35
N ASN A 142 -11.69 -6.60 -14.15
CA ASN A 142 -12.63 -6.96 -15.21
C ASN A 142 -12.87 -5.79 -16.20
N VAL A 143 -11.82 -5.37 -16.93
CA VAL A 143 -11.81 -4.14 -17.76
C VAL A 143 -12.12 -4.42 -19.22
#